data_AF-A0A084U7B4-F1
#
_entry.id   AF-A0A084U7B4-F1
#
_cell.length_a   1.000
_cell.length_b   1.000
_cell.length_c   1.000
_cell.angle_alpha   90.00
_cell.angle_beta   90.00
_cell.angle_gamma   90.00
#
_symmetry.space_group_name_H-M   'P 1'
#
loop_
_entity.id
_entity.type
_entity.pdbx_description
1 polymer ?
#
loop_
_entity_poly.entity_id
_entity_poly.type
_entity_poly.pdbx_seq_one_letter_code
_entity_poly.pdbx_strand_id
1 'polypeptide(L)' 'MKDSEKEKIKLRANYLNGISLIFMGLGGLGPMFLAMQTMDFERIVFALSFLGAGIFSSWELHTLAQKELNKLKEDDA' A
#
# COMPACT_ATOMS: atom_id res chain seq x y z
N MET A 1 23.53 -11.91 9.37
CA MET A 1 23.24 -10.48 9.63
C MET A 1 23.26 -10.14 11.13
N LYS A 2 23.62 -8.90 11.50
CA LYS A 2 23.52 -8.40 12.90
C LYS A 2 22.07 -8.05 13.27
N ASP A 3 21.70 -8.12 14.55
CA ASP A 3 20.34 -7.78 15.02
C ASP A 3 19.90 -6.37 14.63
N SER A 4 20.83 -5.40 14.68
CA SER A 4 20.58 -4.02 14.25
C SER A 4 20.19 -3.90 12.77
N GLU A 5 20.72 -4.78 11.92
CA GLU A 5 20.40 -4.81 10.49
C GLU A 5 19.04 -5.46 10.26
N LYS A 6 18.71 -6.52 11.02
CA LYS A 6 17.39 -7.17 11.00
C LYS A 6 16.29 -6.18 11.39
N GLU A 7 16.49 -5.40 12.44
CA GLU A 7 15.53 -4.37 12.87
C GLU A 7 15.33 -3.28 11.82
N LYS A 8 16.41 -2.82 11.17
CA LYS A 8 16.33 -1.80 10.12
C LYS A 8 15.50 -2.27 8.92
N ILE A 9 15.64 -3.54 8.54
CA ILE A 9 14.85 -4.13 7.45
C ILE A 9 13.37 -4.22 7.84
N LYS A 10 13.06 -4.71 9.05
CA LYS A 10 11.68 -4.77 9.56
C LYS A 10 11.02 -3.40 9.60
N LEU A 11 11.74 -2.37 10.08
CA LEU A 11 11.27 -0.99 10.10
C LEU A 11 10.94 -0.45 8.70
N ARG A 12 11.83 -0.69 7.72
CA ARG A 12 11.59 -0.28 6.32
C ARG A 12 10.38 -0.98 5.72
N ALA A 13 10.26 -2.29 5.91
CA ALA A 13 9.12 -3.05 5.42
C ALA A 13 7.81 -2.57 6.05
N ASN A 14 7.81 -2.34 7.37
CA ASN A 14 6.62 -1.86 8.07
C ASN A 14 6.23 -0.45 7.62
N TYR A 15 7.21 0.44 7.39
CA TYR A 15 6.96 1.77 6.84
C TYR A 15 6.31 1.71 5.45
N LEU A 16 6.88 0.92 4.53
CA LEU A 16 6.34 0.74 3.18
C LEU A 16 4.92 0.16 3.20
N ASN A 17 4.67 -0.84 4.05
CA ASN A 17 3.36 -1.42 4.23
C ASN A 17 2.36 -0.44 4.88
N GLY A 18 2.82 0.43 5.78
CA GLY A 18 2.00 1.51 6.32
C GLY A 18 1.57 2.49 5.23
N ILE A 19 2.49 2.89 4.36
CA ILE A 19 2.17 3.80 3.25
C ILE A 19 1.22 3.12 2.26
N SER A 20 1.39 1.83 1.95
CA SER A 20 0.49 1.13 1.02
C SER A 20 -0.97 1.18 1.49
N LEU A 21 -1.20 1.01 2.79
CA LEU A 21 -2.53 1.13 3.39
C LEU A 21 -3.11 2.54 3.24
N ILE A 22 -2.29 3.59 3.33
CA ILE A 22 -2.74 4.98 3.11
C ILE A 22 -3.19 5.18 1.65
N PHE A 23 -2.40 4.71 0.67
CA PHE A 23 -2.78 4.81 -0.74
C PHE A 23 -4.07 4.04 -1.05
N MET A 24 -4.24 2.87 -0.48
CA MET A 24 -5.47 2.09 -0.66
C MET A 24 -6.67 2.75 0.02
N GLY A 25 -6.52 3.15 1.28
CA GLY A 25 -7.60 3.72 2.09
C GLY A 25 -7.98 5.13 1.66
N LEU A 26 -7.07 6.09 1.85
CA LEU A 26 -7.34 7.50 1.57
C LEU A 26 -7.28 7.81 0.07
N GLY A 27 -6.35 7.20 -0.66
CA GLY A 27 -6.19 7.45 -2.10
C GLY A 27 -7.27 6.78 -2.95
N GLY A 28 -7.67 5.56 -2.61
CA GLY A 28 -8.64 4.79 -3.40
C GLY A 28 -10.04 4.73 -2.80
N LEU A 29 -10.17 4.17 -1.59
CA LEU A 29 -11.48 3.91 -0.97
C LEU A 29 -12.20 5.19 -0.55
N GLY A 30 -11.48 6.23 -0.13
CA GLY A 30 -12.06 7.51 0.29
C GLY A 30 -12.89 8.18 -0.81
N PRO A 31 -12.32 8.48 -1.99
CA PRO A 31 -13.07 9.04 -3.12
C PRO A 31 -14.24 8.16 -3.55
N MET A 32 -14.07 6.84 -3.55
CA MET A 32 -15.15 5.90 -3.91
C MET A 32 -16.32 5.98 -2.92
N PHE A 33 -16.02 6.01 -1.62
CA PHE A 33 -17.04 6.15 -0.57
C PHE A 33 -17.84 7.44 -0.72
N LEU A 34 -17.17 8.57 -1.00
CA LEU A 34 -17.83 9.85 -1.22
C LEU A 34 -18.68 9.87 -2.50
N ALA A 35 -18.17 9.28 -3.58
CA ALA A 35 -18.89 9.23 -4.86
C ALA A 35 -20.20 8.42 -4.74
N MET A 36 -20.18 7.29 -4.02
CA MET A 36 -21.36 6.44 -3.81
C MET A 36 -22.51 7.16 -3.08
N GLN A 37 -22.22 8.16 -2.25
CA GLN A 37 -23.26 8.93 -1.56
C GLN A 37 -24.07 9.83 -2.50
N THR A 38 -23.46 10.23 -3.61
CA THR A 38 -24.08 11.16 -4.56
C THR A 38 -24.78 10.46 -5.73
N MET A 39 -24.43 9.20 -6.01
CA MET A 39 -24.86 8.43 -7.20
C MET A 39 -24.64 9.17 -8.54
N ASP A 40 -23.75 10.16 -8.55
CA ASP A 40 -23.37 10.91 -9.73
C ASP A 40 -22.37 10.08 -10.55
N PHE A 41 -22.75 9.77 -11.79
CA PHE A 41 -21.97 8.91 -12.68
C PHE A 41 -20.57 9.46 -12.94
N GLU A 42 -20.42 10.77 -13.15
CA GLU A 42 -19.11 11.38 -13.42
C GLU A 42 -18.18 11.23 -12.22
N ARG A 43 -18.71 11.44 -11.01
CA ARG A 43 -17.97 11.25 -9.76
C ARG A 43 -17.59 9.80 -9.52
N ILE A 44 -18.47 8.86 -9.85
CA ILE A 44 -18.19 7.42 -9.74
C ILE A 44 -17.07 7.02 -10.69
N VAL A 45 -17.10 7.46 -11.96
CA VAL A 45 -16.04 7.17 -12.94
C VAL A 45 -14.69 7.75 -12.49
N PHE A 46 -14.70 8.98 -11.99
CA PHE A 46 -13.50 9.61 -11.42
C PHE A 46 -12.98 8.83 -10.21
N ALA A 47 -13.86 8.47 -9.28
CA ALA A 47 -13.49 7.73 -8.08
C ALA A 47 -12.98 6.32 -8.38
N LEU A 48 -13.53 5.64 -9.40
CA LEU A 48 -13.01 4.36 -9.89
C LEU A 48 -11.58 4.48 -10.42
N SER A 49 -11.26 5.59 -11.09
CA SER A 49 -9.90 5.87 -11.57
C SER A 49 -8.93 6.03 -10.39
N PHE A 50 -9.34 6.76 -9.36
CA PHE A 50 -8.58 6.90 -8.11
C PHE A 50 -8.45 5.59 -7.34
N LEU A 51 -9.50 4.78 -7.29
CA LEU A 51 -9.48 3.46 -6.69
C LEU A 51 -8.48 2.55 -7.40
N GLY A 52 -8.49 2.54 -8.73
CA GLY A 52 -7.50 1.82 -9.53
C GLY A 52 -6.08 2.26 -9.19
N ALA A 53 -5.79 3.56 -9.25
CA ALA A 53 -4.48 4.11 -8.92
C ALA A 53 -4.05 3.75 -7.48
N GLY A 54 -4.94 3.88 -6.50
CA GLY A 54 -4.68 3.54 -5.10
C GLY A 54 -4.37 2.06 -4.89
N ILE A 55 -5.09 1.16 -5.57
CA ILE A 55 -4.83 -0.29 -5.54
C ILE A 55 -3.47 -0.61 -6.17
N PHE A 56 -3.16 -0.07 -7.35
CA PHE A 56 -1.89 -0.33 -8.02
C PHE A 56 -0.69 0.18 -7.20
N SER A 57 -0.74 1.42 -6.73
CA SER A 57 0.33 1.98 -5.89
C SER A 57 0.47 1.25 -4.55
N SER A 58 -0.65 0.87 -3.91
CA SER A 58 -0.61 0.06 -2.69
C SER A 58 0.03 -1.31 -2.94
N TRP A 59 -0.34 -1.99 -4.03
CA TRP A 59 0.20 -3.30 -4.35
C TRP A 59 1.70 -3.28 -4.62
N GLU A 60 2.19 -2.26 -5.33
CA GLU A 60 3.62 -2.07 -5.58
C GLU A 60 4.39 -1.86 -4.27
N LEU A 61 3.91 -0.96 -3.41
CA LEU A 61 4.52 -0.69 -2.10
C LEU A 61 4.50 -1.91 -1.17
N HIS A 62 3.39 -2.65 -1.17
CA HIS A 62 3.28 -3.90 -0.40
C HIS A 62 4.27 -4.95 -0.92
N THR A 63 4.42 -5.06 -2.24
CA THR A 63 5.40 -5.97 -2.86
C THR A 63 6.82 -5.57 -2.51
N LEU A 64 7.14 -4.28 -2.50
CA LEU A 64 8.44 -3.78 -2.04
C LEU A 64 8.68 -4.09 -0.56
N ALA A 65 7.68 -3.92 0.30
CA ALA A 65 7.75 -4.31 1.70
C ALA A 65 8.03 -5.81 1.87
N GLN A 66 7.36 -6.66 1.11
CA GLN A 66 7.60 -8.10 1.11
C GLN A 66 9.01 -8.46 0.63
N LYS A 67 9.51 -7.79 -0.42
CA LYS A 67 10.89 -7.97 -0.90
C LYS A 67 11.91 -7.64 0.17
N GLU A 68 11.71 -6.55 0.93
CA GLU A 68 12.59 -6.24 2.07
C GLU A 68 12.52 -7.31 3.16
N LEU A 69 11.32 -7.80 3.52
CA LEU A 69 11.18 -8.88 4.50
C LEU A 69 11.79 -10.20 4.04
N ASN A 70 11.73 -10.52 2.74
CA ASN A 70 12.30 -11.76 2.22
C ASN A 70 13.83 -11.81 2.35
N LYS A 71 14.52 -10.65 2.35
CA LYS A 71 15.96 -10.60 2.67
C LYS A 71 16.28 -11.14 4.07
N LEU A 72 15.33 -11.08 5.01
CA LEU A 72 15.50 -11.70 6.32
C LEU A 72 15.42 -13.23 6.24
N LYS A 73 14.51 -13.75 5.42
CA LYS A 73 14.30 -15.20 5.29
C LYS A 73 15.44 -15.90 4.56
N GLU A 74 16.02 -15.24 3.56
CA GLU A 74 17.19 -15.76 2.83
C GLU A 74 18.45 -15.80 3.70
N ASP A 75 18.59 -14.89 4.67
CA ASP A 75 19.76 -14.84 5.57
C ASP A 75 19.63 -15.78 6.78
N ASP A 76 18.42 -16.25 7.08
CA ASP A 76 18.11 -17.21 8.15
C ASP A 76 18.07 -18.68 7.66
N ALA A 77 18.22 -18.92 6.35
CA ALA A 77 18.23 -20.25 5.69
C ALA A 77 19.66 -20.77 5.44
#